data_AF-A0A661MJQ9-F1
#
_entry.id   AF-A0A661MJQ9-F1
#
_cell.length_a   1.000
_cell.length_b   1.000
_cell.length_c   1.000
_cell.angle_alpha   90.00
_cell.angle_beta   90.00
_cell.angle_gamma   90.00
#
_symmetry.space_group_name_H-M   'P 1'
#
loop_
_entity.id
_entity.type
_entity.pdbx_description
1 polymer ?
#
loop_
_entity_poly.entity_id
_entity_poly.type
_entity_poly.pdbx_seq_one_letter_code
_entity_poly.pdbx_strand_id
1 'polypeptide(L)' 'MRECDRVIMQTLELVQEMIQLADHGDAVREDDGCGILYSVIRDSAYKIAKLAEAEKQAHIRKGWWQESE' A
#
# COMPACT_ATOMS: atom_id res chain seq x y z
N MET A 1 -18.53 -8.99 -3.66
CA MET A 1 -17.40 -8.06 -3.84
C MET A 1 -17.05 -7.91 -5.32
N ARG A 2 -16.93 -6.68 -5.82
CA ARG A 2 -16.61 -6.38 -7.24
C ARG A 2 -15.13 -6.61 -7.54
N GLU A 3 -14.79 -6.77 -8.82
CA GLU A 3 -13.38 -6.91 -9.23
C GLU A 3 -12.54 -5.68 -8.87
N CYS A 4 -13.10 -4.47 -8.99
CA CYS A 4 -12.42 -3.25 -8.55
C CYS A 4 -12.13 -3.22 -7.05
N ASP A 5 -13.01 -3.76 -6.20
CA ASP A 5 -12.76 -3.87 -4.75
C ASP A 5 -11.57 -4.80 -4.48
N ARG A 6 -11.46 -5.91 -5.24
CA ARG A 6 -10.33 -6.85 -5.13
C ARG A 6 -9.01 -6.19 -5.47
N VAL A 7 -8.96 -5.38 -6.52
CA VAL A 7 -7.75 -4.63 -6.90
C VAL A 7 -7.36 -3.62 -5.82
N ILE A 8 -8.34 -2.99 -5.16
CA ILE A 8 -8.07 -2.10 -4.01
C ILE A 8 -7.46 -2.90 -2.85
N MET A 9 -7.98 -4.09 -2.54
CA MET A 9 -7.39 -4.96 -1.50
C MET A 9 -5.97 -5.40 -1.86
N GLN A 10 -5.74 -5.85 -3.09
CA GLN A 10 -4.40 -6.20 -3.58
C GLN A 10 -3.43 -5.02 -3.53
N THR A 11 -3.92 -3.80 -3.76
CA THR A 11 -3.10 -2.59 -3.62
C THR A 11 -2.70 -2.36 -2.16
N LEU A 12 -3.61 -2.59 -1.21
CA LEU A 12 -3.30 -2.49 0.22
C LEU A 12 -2.34 -3.60 0.69
N GLU A 13 -2.43 -4.81 0.12
CA GLU A 13 -1.46 -5.89 0.34
C GLU A 13 -0.07 -5.50 -0.19
N LEU A 14 0.01 -4.98 -1.43
CA LEU A 14 1.26 -4.47 -2.01
C LEU A 14 1.89 -3.36 -1.15
N VAL A 15 1.08 -2.46 -0.59
CA VAL A 15 1.57 -1.42 0.35
C VAL A 15 2.27 -2.05 1.55
N GLN A 16 1.74 -3.14 2.11
CA GLN A 16 2.38 -3.83 3.24
C GLN A 16 3.73 -4.44 2.83
N GLU A 17 3.79 -5.06 1.65
CA GLU A 17 5.05 -5.59 1.10
C GLU A 17 6.07 -4.47 0.87
N MET A 18 5.64 -3.32 0.35
CA MET A 18 6.51 -2.15 0.16
C MET A 18 7.09 -1.62 1.49
N ILE A 19 6.27 -1.55 2.54
CA ILE A 19 6.72 -1.10 3.86
C ILE A 19 7.74 -2.09 4.43
N GLN A 20 7.45 -3.39 4.39
CA GLN A 20 8.38 -4.43 4.86
C GLN A 20 9.70 -4.40 4.10
N LEU A 21 9.65 -4.22 2.77
CA LEU A 21 10.83 -4.11 1.93
C LEU A 21 11.65 -2.86 2.28
N ALA A 22 11.00 -1.72 2.49
CA ALA A 22 11.69 -0.50 2.89
C ALA A 22 12.36 -0.65 4.26
N ASP A 23 11.70 -1.26 5.23
CA ASP A 23 12.25 -1.46 6.58
C ASP A 23 13.41 -2.44 6.57
N HIS A 24 13.31 -3.55 5.84
CA HIS A 24 14.40 -4.48 5.65
C HIS A 24 15.59 -3.81 4.95
N GLY A 25 15.32 -3.10 3.85
CA GLY A 25 16.33 -2.40 3.07
C GLY A 25 17.08 -1.33 3.85
N ASP A 26 16.36 -0.54 4.65
CA ASP A 26 16.94 0.47 5.54
C ASP A 26 17.81 -0.16 6.64
N ALA A 27 17.47 -1.36 7.11
CA ALA A 27 18.25 -2.10 8.10
C ALA A 27 19.55 -2.72 7.53
N VAL A 28 19.58 -3.07 6.23
CA VAL A 28 20.74 -3.72 5.58
C VAL A 28 21.53 -2.79 4.66
N ARG A 29 21.19 -1.51 4.56
CA ARG A 29 21.85 -0.57 3.63
C ARG A 29 23.34 -0.44 3.92
N GLU A 30 24.13 -0.41 2.85
CA GLU A 30 25.60 -0.24 2.93
C GLU A 30 26.05 1.17 2.53
N ASP A 31 25.18 1.94 1.86
CA ASP A 31 25.45 3.31 1.44
C ASP A 31 24.21 4.22 1.47
N ASP A 32 24.45 5.51 1.20
CA ASP A 32 23.42 6.55 1.15
C ASP A 32 22.44 6.34 -0.02
N GLY A 33 22.89 5.72 -1.11
CA GLY A 33 22.06 5.43 -2.29
C GLY A 33 20.94 4.44 -1.98
N CYS A 34 21.26 3.36 -1.26
CA CYS A 34 20.30 2.43 -0.69
C CYS A 34 19.35 3.15 0.28
N GLY A 35 19.88 4.05 1.12
CA GLY A 35 19.07 4.86 2.03
C GLY A 35 18.00 5.71 1.30
N ILE A 36 18.38 6.36 0.20
CA ILE A 36 17.45 7.12 -0.65
C ILE A 36 16.40 6.19 -1.26
N LEU A 37 16.81 5.05 -1.84
CA LEU A 37 15.90 4.10 -2.48
C LEU A 37 14.82 3.60 -1.51
N TYR A 38 15.21 3.10 -0.34
CA TYR A 38 14.25 2.56 0.63
C TYR A 38 13.39 3.65 1.29
N SER A 39 13.91 4.88 1.40
CA SER A 39 13.08 6.03 1.80
C SER A 39 12.00 6.37 0.77
N VAL A 40 12.32 6.31 -0.52
CA VAL A 40 11.36 6.53 -1.63
C VAL A 40 10.31 5.43 -1.67
N ILE A 41 10.70 4.17 -1.46
CA ILE A 41 9.74 3.04 -1.37
C ILE A 41 8.77 3.29 -0.21
N ARG A 42 9.28 3.64 0.97
CA ARG A 42 8.48 3.92 2.17
C ARG A 42 7.48 5.06 1.94
N ASP A 43 7.93 6.19 1.43
CA ASP A 43 7.07 7.35 1.15
C ASP A 43 6.00 7.05 0.09
N SER A 44 6.38 6.32 -0.96
CA SER A 44 5.44 5.88 -1.99
C SER A 44 4.37 4.94 -1.42
N ALA A 45 4.76 3.99 -0.57
CA ALA A 45 3.82 3.08 0.09
C ALA A 45 2.76 3.84 0.90
N TYR A 46 3.16 4.84 1.70
CA TYR A 46 2.20 5.64 2.47
C TYR A 46 1.27 6.49 1.58
N LYS A 47 1.79 7.05 0.49
CA LYS A 47 0.96 7.78 -0.49
C LYS A 47 -0.07 6.88 -1.15
N ILE A 48 0.34 5.68 -1.58
CA ILE A 48 -0.56 4.67 -2.17
C ILE A 48 -1.58 4.20 -1.13
N ALA A 49 -1.16 3.91 0.10
CA ALA A 49 -2.04 3.49 1.20
C ALA A 49 -3.19 4.49 1.41
N LYS A 50 -2.85 5.78 1.46
CA LYS A 50 -3.83 6.86 1.63
C LYS A 50 -4.86 6.89 0.49
N LEU A 51 -4.41 6.71 -0.75
CA LEU A 51 -5.29 6.71 -1.92
C LEU A 51 -6.18 5.45 -1.96
N ALA A 52 -5.60 4.27 -1.73
CA ALA A 52 -6.32 3.01 -1.73
C ALA A 52 -7.38 2.95 -0.62
N GLU A 53 -7.05 3.41 0.60
CA GLU A 53 -8.01 3.48 1.70
C GLU A 53 -9.11 4.52 1.41
N ALA A 54 -8.77 5.67 0.84
CA ALA A 54 -9.78 6.65 0.45
C ALA A 54 -10.78 6.09 -0.57
N GLU A 55 -10.31 5.31 -1.56
CA GLU A 55 -11.17 4.68 -2.56
C GLU A 55 -12.00 3.54 -1.96
N LYS A 56 -11.41 2.70 -1.11
CA LYS A 56 -12.14 1.69 -0.32
C LYS A 56 -13.29 2.32 0.45
N GLN A 57 -13.02 3.41 1.17
CA GLN A 57 -14.05 4.13 1.93
C GLN A 57 -15.10 4.76 1.01
N ALA A 58 -14.72 5.22 -0.20
CA ALA A 58 -15.69 5.70 -1.19
C ALA A 58 -16.61 4.58 -1.68
N HIS A 59 -16.08 3.38 -1.90
CA HIS A 59 -16.87 2.20 -2.26
C HIS A 59 -17.81 1.75 -1.14
N ILE A 60 -17.35 1.78 0.12
CA ILE A 60 -18.18 1.51 1.30
C ILE A 60 -19.34 2.50 1.38
N ARG A 61 -19.07 3.81 1.26
CA ARG A 61 -20.11 4.86 1.28
C ARG A 61 -21.14 4.72 0.15
N LYS A 62 -20.73 4.20 -1.01
CA LYS A 62 -21.62 3.94 -2.16
C LYS A 62 -22.39 2.61 -2.01
N GLY A 63 -22.14 1.83 -0.97
CA GLY A 63 -22.72 0.49 -0.78
C GLY A 63 -22.21 -0.55 -1.80
N TRP A 64 -21.06 -0.29 -2.44
CA TRP A 64 -20.48 -1.20 -3.42
C TRP A 64 -19.59 -2.26 -2.77
N TRP A 65 -19.04 -1.91 -1.61
CA TRP A 65 -18.19 -2.79 -0.83
C TRP A 65 -19.03 -3.86 -0.16
N GLN A 66 -19.04 -5.05 -0.75
CA GLN A 66 -19.65 -6.23 -0.15
C GLN A 66 -18.56 -7.01 0.57
N GLU A 67 -18.55 -6.95 1.90
CA GLU A 67 -17.85 -7.96 2.71
C GLU A 67 -18.50 -9.31 2.38
N SER A 68 -17.73 -10.24 1.81
CA SER A 68 -18.19 -11.61 1.69
C SER A 68 -18.33 -12.17 3.11
N GLU A 69 -19.51 -12.70 3.44
CA GLU A 69 -19.71 -13.60 4.59
C GLU A 69 -18.64 -14.70 4.66
#